data_AF-A0A847FSC0-F1
#
_entry.id   AF-A0A847FSC0-F1
#
_cell.length_a   1.000
_cell.length_b   1.000
_cell.length_c   1.000
_cell.angle_alpha   90.00
_cell.angle_beta   90.00
_cell.angle_gamma   90.00
#
_symmetry.space_group_name_H-M   'P 1'
#
loop_
_entity.id
_entity.type
_entity.pdbx_description
1 polymer ?
#
loop_
_entity_poly.entity_id
_entity_poly.type
_entity_poly.pdbx_seq_one_letter_code
_entity_poly.pdbx_strand_id
1 'polypeptide(L)'
;MIDSTLVLTALLLLGGALVSGYLRGRARDRVLRDFAGYHVTLERTDGRLVWGRMVLHTTGMELIYRSDVQDEHHVETSYILYRDEYPKVQAIYRYCDQMQGREWKERQRELARSFHPDFWHRLGRRLRNTGSLVMDSMGQAIGILVGQVQSRSRHGITASGEEYYAELSRSIVGYVGTSYDPLLERYVGTRVVVEVTEGDVVYEHVGILKDYTADFIEVLDVHYPNQSAIQFRGEVDCSEDGLICVRREGDTLYVSNPGESSLFLQRLRVGDELKSLQAVLDKDDELELHLPDGTPAGAEIELGVKVIRHLDWIVPRAHAIIRHKAERYDPDQVFDIGFVLHLDRAVGDEEHYVRLLEENPANAACAVELGQLLFQRGAVDVAERWFQHALQYRDNLADGGKLAERQLAYLRRKRAARRPAA
;
A
#
# COMPACT_ATOMS: atom_id res chain seq x y z
N MET A 1 41.02 -39.41 -33.71
CA MET A 1 41.40 -38.03 -33.34
C MET A 1 40.16 -37.37 -32.79
N ILE A 2 40.18 -36.89 -31.55
CA ILE A 2 39.04 -36.13 -31.02
C ILE A 2 38.98 -34.83 -31.83
N ASP A 3 37.81 -34.53 -32.39
CA ASP A 3 37.61 -33.33 -33.20
C ASP A 3 37.81 -32.08 -32.31
N SER A 4 38.84 -31.30 -32.59
CA SER A 4 39.20 -30.09 -31.84
C SER A 4 38.04 -29.09 -31.78
N THR A 5 37.13 -29.11 -32.76
CA THR A 5 35.93 -28.28 -32.77
C THR A 5 34.93 -28.73 -31.71
N LEU A 6 34.69 -30.04 -31.58
CA LEU A 6 33.81 -30.61 -30.55
C LEU A 6 34.33 -30.33 -29.14
N VAL A 7 35.65 -30.43 -28.92
CA VAL A 7 36.29 -30.11 -27.63
C VAL A 7 36.13 -28.63 -27.31
N LEU A 8 36.36 -27.75 -28.28
CA LEU A 8 36.20 -26.30 -28.11
C LEU A 8 34.74 -25.94 -27.79
N THR A 9 33.77 -26.50 -28.52
CA THR A 9 32.34 -26.26 -28.25
C THR A 9 31.94 -26.77 -26.87
N ALA A 10 32.37 -27.97 -26.47
CA ALA A 10 32.09 -28.52 -25.15
C ALA A 10 32.69 -27.65 -24.02
N LEU A 11 33.93 -27.18 -24.18
CA LEU A 11 34.57 -26.27 -23.24
C LEU A 11 33.87 -24.92 -23.15
N LEU A 12 33.38 -24.39 -24.27
CA LEU A 12 32.69 -23.10 -24.33
C LEU A 12 31.30 -23.18 -23.69
N LEU A 13 30.56 -24.27 -23.92
CA LEU A 13 29.28 -24.54 -23.25
C LEU A 13 29.45 -24.77 -21.76
N LEU A 14 30.43 -25.57 -21.35
CA LEU A 14 30.71 -25.85 -19.94
C LEU A 14 31.23 -24.60 -19.21
N GLY A 15 32.13 -23.85 -19.85
CA GLY A 15 32.60 -22.56 -19.34
C GLY A 15 31.48 -21.55 -19.19
N GLY A 16 30.60 -21.45 -20.20
CA GLY A 16 29.38 -20.65 -20.13
C GLY A 16 28.48 -21.05 -18.97
N ALA A 17 28.19 -22.35 -18.82
CA ALA A 17 27.34 -22.87 -17.73
C ALA A 17 27.95 -22.62 -16.34
N LEU A 18 29.27 -22.79 -16.17
CA LEU A 18 29.96 -22.51 -14.91
C LEU A 18 29.92 -21.02 -14.57
N VAL A 19 30.21 -20.15 -15.53
CA VAL A 19 30.13 -18.69 -15.35
C VAL A 19 28.70 -18.27 -15.02
N SER A 20 27.71 -18.77 -15.76
CA SER A 20 26.31 -18.48 -15.49
C SER A 20 25.85 -19.00 -14.13
N GLY A 21 26.26 -20.20 -13.72
CA GLY A 21 25.96 -20.78 -12.41
C GLY A 21 26.60 -19.98 -11.27
N TYR A 22 27.86 -19.57 -11.44
CA TYR A 22 28.56 -18.70 -10.48
C TYR A 22 27.89 -17.33 -10.33
N LEU A 23 27.51 -16.70 -11.45
CA LEU A 23 26.79 -15.43 -11.46
C LEU A 23 25.41 -15.57 -10.81
N ARG A 24 24.67 -16.67 -11.06
CA ARG A 24 23.38 -16.97 -10.42
C ARG A 24 23.50 -17.17 -8.92
N GLY A 25 24.51 -17.92 -8.46
CA GLY A 25 24.73 -18.16 -7.02
C GLY A 25 25.06 -16.89 -6.23
N ARG A 26 25.48 -15.82 -6.90
CA ARG A 26 25.75 -14.50 -6.31
C ARG A 26 24.69 -13.45 -6.64
N ALA A 27 23.68 -13.80 -7.43
CA ALA A 27 22.64 -12.87 -7.81
C ALA A 27 21.74 -12.58 -6.60
N ARG A 28 21.69 -11.31 -6.21
CA ARG A 28 20.67 -10.78 -5.30
C ARG A 28 19.50 -10.27 -6.13
N ASP A 29 18.29 -10.40 -5.60
CA ASP A 29 17.11 -9.81 -6.24
C ASP A 29 17.37 -8.32 -6.51
N ARG A 30 17.03 -7.86 -7.72
CA ARG A 30 17.33 -6.50 -8.16
C ARG A 30 16.40 -5.48 -7.52
N VAL A 31 15.13 -5.83 -7.33
CA VAL A 31 14.12 -4.96 -6.73
C VAL A 31 14.45 -4.78 -5.26
N LEU A 32 14.74 -5.87 -4.54
CA LEU A 32 15.16 -5.77 -3.12
C LEU A 32 16.45 -4.96 -2.92
N ARG A 33 17.32 -4.91 -3.93
CA ARG A 33 18.58 -4.17 -3.84
C ARG A 33 18.37 -2.68 -3.76
N ASP A 34 17.29 -2.17 -4.31
CA ASP A 34 17.00 -0.74 -4.35
C ASP A 34 16.61 -0.20 -2.96
N PHE A 35 16.20 -1.09 -2.05
CA PHE A 35 15.95 -0.78 -0.65
C PHE A 35 17.12 -1.13 0.28
N ALA A 36 18.15 -1.81 -0.23
CA ALA A 36 19.32 -2.18 0.56
C ALA A 36 20.07 -0.92 1.03
N GLY A 37 20.35 -0.87 2.34
CA GLY A 37 21.04 0.23 3.00
C GLY A 37 20.10 1.30 3.57
N TYR A 38 18.83 1.32 3.19
CA TYR A 38 17.82 2.21 3.74
C TYR A 38 17.18 1.64 5.00
N HIS A 39 16.60 2.53 5.81
CA HIS A 39 15.68 2.14 6.87
C HIS A 39 14.32 1.79 6.25
N VAL A 40 13.82 0.60 6.53
CA VAL A 40 12.58 0.07 5.97
C VAL A 40 11.74 -0.59 7.05
N THR A 41 10.44 -0.71 6.79
CA THR A 41 9.51 -1.53 7.58
C THR A 41 9.06 -2.69 6.71
N LEU A 42 9.30 -3.91 7.18
CA LEU A 42 8.82 -5.14 6.59
C LEU A 42 7.55 -5.59 7.32
N GLU A 43 6.52 -5.83 6.54
CA GLU A 43 5.27 -6.45 7.00
C GLU A 43 5.20 -7.88 6.50
N ARG A 44 4.83 -8.78 7.39
CA ARG A 44 4.60 -10.20 7.08
C ARG A 44 3.12 -10.46 6.85
N THR A 45 2.80 -11.55 6.17
CA THR A 45 1.41 -11.99 5.91
C THR A 45 0.63 -12.31 7.19
N ASP A 46 1.30 -12.46 8.33
CA ASP A 46 0.69 -12.65 9.66
C ASP A 46 0.42 -11.32 10.39
N GLY A 47 0.68 -10.18 9.75
CA GLY A 47 0.54 -8.83 10.31
C GLY A 47 1.72 -8.37 11.18
N ARG A 48 2.76 -9.20 11.37
CA ARG A 48 3.95 -8.78 12.13
C ARG A 48 4.72 -7.71 11.36
N LEU A 49 4.98 -6.59 12.03
CA LEU A 49 5.84 -5.51 11.54
C LEU A 49 7.24 -5.64 12.12
N VAL A 50 8.26 -5.47 11.26
CA VAL A 50 9.67 -5.47 11.63
C VAL A 50 10.35 -4.29 10.95
N TRP A 51 11.07 -3.44 11.68
CA TRP A 51 11.73 -2.26 11.13
C TRP A 51 13.24 -2.31 11.33
N GLY A 52 14.00 -1.80 10.37
CA GLY A 52 15.45 -1.80 10.47
C GLY A 52 16.15 -1.31 9.23
N ARG A 53 17.47 -1.14 9.31
CA ARG A 53 18.29 -0.92 8.13
C ARG A 53 18.44 -2.23 7.37
N MET A 54 18.01 -2.24 6.11
CA MET A 54 18.05 -3.46 5.29
C MET A 54 19.45 -3.78 4.78
N VAL A 55 19.91 -4.99 5.01
CA VAL A 55 21.12 -5.56 4.41
C VAL A 55 20.71 -6.77 3.57
N LEU A 56 20.99 -6.70 2.26
CA LEU A 56 20.62 -7.76 1.33
C LEU A 56 21.77 -8.73 1.07
N HIS A 57 21.52 -10.02 1.33
CA HIS A 57 22.42 -11.12 1.06
C HIS A 57 21.92 -11.96 -0.13
N THR A 58 22.68 -12.97 -0.52
CA THR A 58 22.30 -13.90 -1.60
C THR A 58 21.27 -14.94 -1.15
N THR A 59 21.24 -15.23 0.16
CA THR A 59 20.38 -16.25 0.79
C THR A 59 19.18 -15.67 1.52
N GLY A 60 19.08 -14.35 1.63
CA GLY A 60 18.08 -13.68 2.45
C GLY A 60 18.37 -12.20 2.62
N MET A 61 17.66 -11.57 3.54
CA MET A 61 17.88 -10.19 3.96
C MET A 61 17.94 -10.11 5.49
N GLU A 62 18.60 -9.09 6.01
CA GLU A 62 18.67 -8.78 7.43
C GLU A 62 18.18 -7.35 7.66
N LEU A 63 17.39 -7.13 8.70
CA LEU A 63 16.95 -5.80 9.16
C LEU A 63 17.65 -5.50 10.48
N ILE A 64 18.62 -4.60 10.45
CA ILE A 64 19.38 -4.21 11.64
C ILE A 64 18.59 -3.14 12.39
N TYR A 65 18.28 -3.39 13.66
CA TYR A 65 17.51 -2.46 14.49
C TYR A 65 18.35 -1.21 14.84
N ARG A 66 17.67 -0.09 15.09
CA ARG A 66 18.37 1.15 15.53
C ARG A 66 18.85 1.07 16.97
N SER A 67 18.12 0.31 17.78
CA SER A 67 18.42 0.05 19.19
C SER A 67 18.02 -1.39 19.49
N ASP A 68 18.74 -1.98 20.43
CA ASP A 68 18.48 -3.30 20.99
C ASP A 68 17.00 -3.43 21.41
N VAL A 69 16.33 -4.45 20.89
CA VAL A 69 14.94 -4.77 21.23
C VAL A 69 14.94 -5.89 22.26
N GLN A 70 14.38 -5.63 23.44
CA GLN A 70 14.27 -6.65 24.48
C GLN A 70 13.01 -7.49 24.21
N ASP A 71 13.21 -8.76 23.86
CA ASP A 71 12.17 -9.79 23.88
C ASP A 71 12.13 -10.46 25.27
N GLU A 72 11.08 -11.24 25.57
CA GLU A 72 10.82 -11.87 26.89
C GLU A 72 12.01 -12.69 27.42
N HIS A 73 12.90 -13.15 26.54
CA HIS A 73 14.02 -14.03 26.90
C HIS A 73 15.38 -13.57 26.40
N HIS A 74 15.48 -12.58 25.50
CA HIS A 74 16.75 -12.17 24.89
C HIS A 74 16.69 -10.76 24.29
N VAL A 75 17.87 -10.18 24.04
CA VAL A 75 18.02 -8.93 23.29
C VAL A 75 18.22 -9.26 21.82
N GLU A 76 17.30 -8.78 20.98
CA GLU A 76 17.41 -8.86 19.53
C GLU A 76 18.07 -7.58 18.98
N THR A 77 19.05 -7.74 18.09
CA THR A 77 19.76 -6.64 17.42
C THR A 77 19.42 -6.53 15.93
N SER A 78 18.91 -7.61 15.36
CA SER A 78 18.47 -7.67 13.96
C SER A 78 17.44 -8.77 13.73
N TYR A 79 16.77 -8.69 12.58
CA TYR A 79 15.85 -9.70 12.09
C TYR A 79 16.34 -10.27 10.76
N ILE A 80 16.50 -11.60 10.69
CA ILE A 80 16.97 -12.28 9.47
C ILE A 80 15.78 -12.97 8.80
N LEU A 81 15.62 -12.73 7.50
CA LEU A 81 14.59 -13.34 6.67
C LEU A 81 15.24 -14.10 5.50
N TYR A 82 15.03 -15.41 5.46
CA TYR A 82 15.57 -16.26 4.39
C TYR A 82 14.75 -16.15 3.11
N ARG A 83 15.37 -16.49 1.97
CA ARG A 83 14.76 -16.35 0.65
C ARG A 83 13.48 -17.18 0.47
N ASP A 84 13.43 -18.37 1.06
CA ASP A 84 12.24 -19.24 1.04
C ASP A 84 11.07 -18.66 1.85
N GLU A 85 11.32 -17.68 2.71
CA GLU A 85 10.30 -16.96 3.47
C GLU A 85 9.79 -15.70 2.75
N TYR A 86 10.36 -15.33 1.60
CA TYR A 86 9.89 -14.16 0.83
C TYR A 86 8.39 -14.20 0.46
N PRO A 87 7.76 -15.36 0.17
CA PRO A 87 6.32 -15.43 -0.03
C PRO A 87 5.47 -15.08 1.20
N LYS A 88 6.07 -15.07 2.40
CA LYS A 88 5.43 -14.68 3.67
C LYS A 88 5.61 -13.18 3.97
N VAL A 89 6.28 -12.44 3.09
CA VAL A 89 6.30 -10.98 3.14
C VAL A 89 4.97 -10.50 2.56
N GLN A 90 4.33 -9.55 3.24
CA GLN A 90 3.20 -8.82 2.69
C GLN A 90 3.73 -7.64 1.87
N ALA A 91 4.62 -6.86 2.48
CA ALA A 91 5.15 -5.63 1.92
C ALA A 91 6.47 -5.22 2.58
N ILE A 92 7.28 -4.44 1.86
CA ILE A 92 8.42 -3.72 2.41
C ILE A 92 8.24 -2.25 2.08
N TYR A 93 8.15 -1.42 3.12
CA TYR A 93 7.90 0.01 3.05
C TYR A 93 9.18 0.80 3.27
N ARG A 94 9.40 1.80 2.44
CA ARG A 94 10.43 2.82 2.61
C ARG A 94 9.76 4.19 2.67
N TYR A 95 9.58 4.68 3.89
CA TYR A 95 8.89 5.94 4.18
C TYR A 95 9.68 7.16 3.69
N CYS A 96 9.09 7.96 2.80
CA CYS A 96 9.76 9.09 2.15
C CYS A 96 9.88 10.32 3.07
N ASP A 97 8.92 10.50 3.97
CA ASP A 97 8.89 11.56 5.00
C ASP A 97 10.02 11.41 6.05
N GLN A 98 10.55 10.20 6.24
CA GLN A 98 11.70 9.95 7.12
C GLN A 98 13.06 10.19 6.43
N MET A 99 13.08 10.45 5.12
CA MET A 99 14.31 10.68 4.38
C MET A 99 14.78 12.12 4.52
N GLN A 100 16.06 12.32 4.83
CA GLN A 100 16.64 13.66 4.94
C GLN A 100 17.91 13.82 4.10
N GLY A 101 18.16 15.05 3.65
CA GLY A 101 19.42 15.46 3.04
C GLY A 101 19.81 14.68 1.77
N ARG A 102 20.79 13.79 1.90
CA ARG A 102 21.37 13.04 0.78
C ARG A 102 20.44 11.94 0.26
N GLU A 103 19.79 11.21 1.16
CA GLU A 103 18.89 10.11 0.82
C GLU A 103 17.71 10.62 -0.03
N TRP A 104 17.12 11.75 0.38
CA TRP A 104 16.08 12.43 -0.39
C TRP A 104 16.54 12.79 -1.81
N LYS A 105 17.74 13.37 -1.96
CA LYS A 105 18.30 13.74 -3.28
C LYS A 105 18.57 12.52 -4.17
N GLU A 106 18.99 11.41 -3.58
CA GLU A 106 19.20 10.15 -4.30
C GLU A 106 17.86 9.58 -4.78
N ARG A 107 16.86 9.50 -3.90
CA ARG A 107 15.47 9.10 -4.24
C ARG A 107 14.87 9.95 -5.34
N GLN A 108 15.02 11.28 -5.30
CA GLN A 108 14.50 12.18 -6.34
C GLN A 108 15.15 11.93 -7.71
N ARG A 109 16.44 11.59 -7.74
CA ARG A 109 17.11 11.20 -9.00
C ARG A 109 16.60 9.85 -9.50
N GLU A 110 16.38 8.88 -8.62
CA GLU A 110 15.80 7.59 -8.97
C GLU A 110 14.40 7.74 -9.56
N LEU A 111 13.54 8.53 -8.93
CA LEU A 111 12.20 8.84 -9.40
C LEU A 111 12.23 9.49 -10.79
N ALA A 112 13.06 10.52 -10.97
CA ALA A 112 13.18 11.22 -12.25
C ALA A 112 13.67 10.30 -13.39
N ARG A 113 14.67 9.45 -13.12
CA ARG A 113 15.16 8.45 -14.10
C ARG A 113 14.13 7.38 -14.43
N SER A 114 13.26 7.04 -13.48
CA SER A 114 12.21 6.04 -13.68
C SER A 114 11.12 6.55 -14.61
N PHE A 115 10.74 7.84 -14.48
CA PHE A 115 9.81 8.50 -15.41
C PHE A 115 10.40 8.74 -16.80
N HIS A 116 11.68 9.13 -16.85
CA HIS A 116 12.35 9.53 -18.10
C HIS A 116 13.62 8.70 -18.32
N PRO A 117 13.52 7.39 -18.58
CA PRO A 117 14.69 6.57 -18.77
C PRO A 117 15.37 6.90 -20.09
N ASP A 118 16.67 7.15 -20.04
CA ASP A 118 17.50 7.39 -21.23
C ASP A 118 17.52 6.17 -22.17
N PHE A 119 17.87 6.41 -23.44
CA PHE A 119 17.98 5.36 -24.46
C PHE A 119 18.84 4.16 -24.02
N TRP A 120 20.00 4.41 -23.41
CA TRP A 120 20.92 3.36 -22.95
C TRP A 120 20.35 2.56 -21.77
N HIS A 121 19.60 3.20 -20.88
CA HIS A 121 18.90 2.52 -19.79
C HIS A 121 17.82 1.57 -20.35
N ARG A 122 17.06 2.00 -21.36
CA ARG A 122 16.05 1.16 -22.04
C ARG A 122 16.69 -0.03 -22.76
N LEU A 123 17.80 0.20 -23.48
CA LEU A 123 18.50 -0.86 -24.21
C LEU A 123 19.11 -1.89 -23.26
N GLY A 124 19.78 -1.44 -22.19
CA GLY A 124 20.35 -2.32 -21.17
C GLY A 124 19.28 -3.18 -20.47
N ARG A 125 18.11 -2.60 -20.18
CA ARG A 125 16.95 -3.31 -19.62
C ARG A 125 16.41 -4.36 -20.60
N ARG A 126 16.25 -4.01 -21.87
CA ARG A 126 15.79 -4.94 -22.92
C ARG A 126 16.74 -6.13 -23.09
N LEU A 127 18.06 -5.90 -23.16
CA LEU A 127 19.05 -6.97 -23.29
C LEU A 127 19.06 -7.90 -22.07
N ARG A 128 18.98 -7.32 -20.87
CA ARG A 128 18.94 -8.07 -19.60
C ARG A 128 17.69 -8.95 -19.49
N ASN A 129 16.53 -8.40 -19.82
CA ASN A 129 15.25 -9.10 -19.74
C ASN A 129 15.12 -10.20 -20.83
N THR A 130 15.76 -10.00 -21.99
CA THR A 130 15.84 -11.03 -23.04
C THR A 130 16.76 -12.18 -22.61
N GLY A 131 17.88 -11.89 -21.94
CA GLY A 131 18.80 -12.90 -21.41
C GLY A 131 18.15 -13.83 -20.37
N SER A 132 17.31 -13.30 -19.46
CA SER A 132 16.54 -14.13 -18.53
C SER A 132 15.53 -15.02 -19.25
N LEU A 133 14.85 -14.51 -20.28
CA LEU A 133 13.87 -15.28 -21.07
C LEU A 133 14.50 -16.47 -21.81
N VAL A 134 15.66 -16.27 -22.45
CA VAL A 134 16.38 -17.33 -23.16
C VAL A 134 16.87 -18.41 -22.20
N MET A 135 17.35 -18.01 -21.02
CA MET A 135 17.88 -18.96 -20.04
C MET A 135 16.78 -19.74 -19.30
N ASP A 136 15.63 -19.11 -19.05
CA ASP A 136 14.47 -19.75 -18.40
C ASP A 136 13.74 -20.71 -19.36
N SER A 137 13.65 -20.36 -20.65
CA SER A 137 13.10 -21.25 -21.69
C SER A 137 13.99 -22.47 -21.99
N MET A 138 15.32 -22.36 -21.86
CA MET A 138 16.22 -23.52 -21.95
C MET A 138 16.02 -24.52 -20.79
N GLY A 139 15.70 -24.04 -19.58
CA GLY A 139 15.37 -24.90 -18.44
C GLY A 139 14.04 -25.63 -18.60
N GLN A 140 13.00 -24.96 -19.12
CA GLN A 140 11.71 -25.58 -19.41
C GLN A 140 11.76 -26.56 -20.59
N ALA A 141 12.56 -26.31 -21.62
CA ALA A 141 12.72 -27.22 -22.75
C ALA A 141 13.28 -28.60 -22.33
N ILE A 142 14.14 -28.65 -21.31
CA ILE A 142 14.63 -29.90 -20.71
C ILE A 142 13.52 -30.62 -19.94
N GLY A 143 12.64 -29.88 -19.24
CA GLY A 143 11.49 -30.44 -18.54
C GLY A 143 10.37 -30.95 -19.46
N ILE A 144 10.13 -30.27 -20.60
CA ILE A 144 9.13 -30.67 -21.60
C ILE A 144 9.52 -31.96 -22.32
N LEU A 145 10.82 -32.21 -22.51
CA LEU A 145 11.33 -33.48 -23.05
C LEU A 145 11.09 -34.68 -22.10
N VAL A 146 10.85 -34.45 -20.82
CA VAL A 146 10.51 -35.49 -19.82
C VAL A 146 9.00 -35.56 -19.55
N GLY A 147 8.26 -34.47 -19.73
CA GLY A 147 6.85 -34.33 -19.34
C GLY A 147 5.79 -34.62 -20.43
N GLN A 148 6.16 -34.83 -21.69
CA GLN A 148 5.19 -35.14 -22.76
C GLN A 148 4.70 -36.59 -22.75
N VAL A 149 3.99 -37.01 -21.68
CA VAL A 149 3.12 -38.22 -21.74
C VAL A 149 1.72 -38.04 -21.13
N GLN A 150 1.39 -37.02 -20.33
CA GLN A 150 0.05 -36.97 -19.73
C GLN A 150 -0.83 -35.75 -20.07
N SER A 151 -1.81 -36.08 -20.93
CA SER A 151 -3.16 -35.55 -21.13
C SER A 151 -3.39 -34.07 -21.47
N ARG A 152 -3.83 -33.88 -22.71
CA ARG A 152 -4.80 -32.88 -23.13
C ARG A 152 -6.11 -33.03 -22.35
N SER A 153 -6.67 -31.94 -21.83
CA SER A 153 -8.12 -31.73 -21.89
C SER A 153 -8.42 -30.23 -22.00
N ARG A 154 -9.28 -29.89 -22.97
CA ARG A 154 -9.88 -28.57 -23.17
C ARG A 154 -11.09 -28.46 -22.24
N HIS A 155 -11.30 -27.31 -21.62
CA HIS A 155 -12.64 -26.78 -21.37
C HIS A 155 -12.61 -25.26 -21.54
N GLY A 156 -13.52 -24.75 -22.37
CA GLY A 156 -13.76 -23.32 -22.55
C GLY A 156 -14.65 -22.81 -21.43
N ILE A 157 -14.49 -21.53 -21.09
CA ILE A 157 -15.35 -20.86 -20.11
C ILE A 157 -15.82 -19.55 -20.74
N THR A 158 -17.11 -19.50 -21.00
CA THR A 158 -17.89 -18.27 -21.16
C THR A 158 -18.41 -17.91 -19.77
N ALA A 159 -17.89 -16.85 -19.17
CA ALA A 159 -18.45 -16.20 -18.00
C ALA A 159 -18.35 -14.68 -18.21
N SER A 160 -19.42 -13.96 -17.87
CA SER A 160 -19.50 -12.50 -17.90
C SER A 160 -18.42 -11.87 -17.02
N GLY A 161 -17.82 -10.79 -17.50
CA GLY A 161 -16.58 -10.22 -16.96
C GLY A 161 -16.59 -9.99 -15.44
N GLU A 162 -17.68 -9.47 -14.87
CA GLU A 162 -17.71 -9.00 -13.48
C GLU A 162 -17.53 -10.10 -12.41
N GLU A 163 -18.13 -11.27 -12.56
CA GLU A 163 -17.95 -12.39 -11.61
C GLU A 163 -16.60 -13.10 -11.77
N TYR A 164 -16.09 -13.17 -13.00
CA TYR A 164 -14.75 -13.70 -13.27
C TYR A 164 -13.66 -12.84 -12.62
N TYR A 165 -13.85 -11.53 -12.50
CA TYR A 165 -12.88 -10.62 -11.88
C TYR A 165 -12.75 -10.82 -10.37
N ALA A 166 -13.87 -11.01 -9.65
CA ALA A 166 -13.83 -11.25 -8.21
C ALA A 166 -13.23 -12.63 -7.86
N GLU A 167 -13.50 -13.65 -8.68
CA GLU A 167 -12.96 -14.99 -8.50
C GLU A 167 -11.46 -15.06 -8.83
N LEU A 168 -11.01 -14.38 -9.89
CA LEU A 168 -9.57 -14.30 -10.21
C LEU A 168 -8.76 -13.50 -9.19
N SER A 169 -9.38 -12.50 -8.55
CA SER A 169 -8.73 -11.67 -7.53
C SER A 169 -8.48 -12.46 -6.24
N ARG A 170 -9.40 -13.36 -5.87
CA ARG A 170 -9.21 -14.29 -4.73
C ARG A 170 -8.25 -15.44 -5.05
N SER A 171 -8.12 -15.84 -6.31
CA SER A 171 -7.25 -16.95 -6.74
C SER A 171 -5.79 -16.55 -6.99
N ILE A 172 -5.35 -15.36 -6.55
CA ILE A 172 -3.97 -14.86 -6.78
C ILE A 172 -2.93 -15.64 -5.96
N VAL A 173 -3.34 -16.34 -4.89
CA VAL A 173 -2.49 -17.23 -4.09
C VAL A 173 -1.86 -18.31 -4.99
N GLY A 174 -0.60 -18.10 -5.38
CA GLY A 174 0.20 -19.06 -6.13
C GLY A 174 0.60 -18.66 -7.56
N TYR A 175 0.34 -17.42 -8.01
CA TYR A 175 0.90 -16.97 -9.29
C TYR A 175 2.43 -16.80 -9.19
N VAL A 176 3.18 -17.70 -9.84
CA VAL A 176 4.63 -17.59 -10.02
C VAL A 176 4.90 -16.69 -11.21
N GLY A 177 5.27 -15.44 -10.93
CA GLY A 177 5.64 -14.47 -11.96
C GLY A 177 6.87 -14.90 -12.76
N THR A 178 6.90 -14.59 -14.05
CA THR A 178 8.10 -14.78 -14.87
C THR A 178 9.11 -13.65 -14.62
N SER A 179 10.40 -13.95 -14.71
CA SER A 179 11.50 -12.96 -14.61
C SER A 179 11.38 -11.80 -15.61
N TYR A 180 10.74 -12.05 -16.76
CA TYR A 180 10.34 -11.07 -17.75
C TYR A 180 8.86 -11.18 -18.06
N ASP A 181 8.15 -10.05 -18.00
CA ASP A 181 6.72 -9.96 -18.27
C ASP A 181 6.49 -8.84 -19.31
N PRO A 182 6.15 -9.18 -20.57
CA PRO A 182 5.95 -8.19 -21.64
C PRO A 182 4.84 -7.17 -21.35
N LEU A 183 3.86 -7.53 -20.51
CA LEU A 183 2.78 -6.64 -20.13
C LEU A 183 3.30 -5.62 -19.12
N LEU A 184 3.88 -6.08 -18.00
CA LEU A 184 4.43 -5.20 -16.97
C LEU A 184 5.51 -4.28 -17.53
N GLU A 185 6.35 -4.78 -18.43
CA GLU A 185 7.41 -3.99 -19.06
C GLU A 185 6.91 -2.73 -19.78
N ARG A 186 5.68 -2.76 -20.32
CA ARG A 186 5.08 -1.58 -20.98
C ARG A 186 4.65 -0.49 -20.01
N TYR A 187 4.45 -0.83 -18.74
CA TYR A 187 3.97 0.09 -17.71
C TYR A 187 5.09 0.58 -16.79
N VAL A 188 6.31 0.05 -16.93
CA VAL A 188 7.48 0.57 -16.22
C VAL A 188 7.67 2.06 -16.54
N GLY A 189 7.82 2.88 -15.51
CA GLY A 189 7.92 4.34 -15.57
C GLY A 189 6.58 5.06 -15.68
N THR A 190 5.45 4.36 -15.55
CA THR A 190 4.11 4.95 -15.60
C THR A 190 3.38 4.82 -14.27
N ARG A 191 2.43 5.73 -14.01
CA ARG A 191 1.51 5.59 -12.88
C ARG A 191 0.53 4.46 -13.12
N VAL A 192 0.39 3.60 -12.14
CA VAL A 192 -0.41 2.38 -12.17
C VAL A 192 -1.25 2.24 -10.90
N VAL A 193 -2.31 1.45 -10.97
CA VAL A 193 -3.04 0.95 -9.80
C VAL A 193 -2.56 -0.47 -9.54
N VAL A 194 -2.05 -0.69 -8.33
CA VAL A 194 -1.63 -1.98 -7.82
C VAL A 194 -2.70 -2.48 -6.87
N GLU A 195 -3.27 -3.64 -7.16
CA GLU A 195 -4.12 -4.40 -6.26
C GLU A 195 -3.24 -5.28 -5.38
N VAL A 196 -3.39 -5.19 -4.06
CA VAL A 196 -2.69 -6.01 -3.08
C VAL A 196 -3.69 -6.76 -2.23
N THR A 197 -3.51 -8.06 -2.12
CA THR A 197 -4.40 -8.95 -1.36
C THR A 197 -3.85 -9.15 0.04
N GLU A 198 -4.71 -8.94 1.03
CA GLU A 198 -4.44 -9.10 2.46
C GLU A 198 -5.58 -9.91 3.07
N GLY A 199 -5.35 -11.20 3.30
CA GLY A 199 -6.41 -12.14 3.66
C GLY A 199 -7.52 -12.17 2.60
N ASP A 200 -8.75 -11.85 2.99
CA ASP A 200 -9.93 -11.81 2.09
C ASP A 200 -10.24 -10.39 1.56
N VAL A 201 -9.28 -9.48 1.66
CA VAL A 201 -9.42 -8.07 1.28
C VAL A 201 -8.46 -7.76 0.15
N VAL A 202 -8.90 -6.92 -0.78
CA VAL A 202 -8.08 -6.42 -1.88
C VAL A 202 -8.00 -4.91 -1.75
N TYR A 203 -6.79 -4.40 -1.55
CA TYR A 203 -6.48 -2.98 -1.45
C TYR A 203 -5.95 -2.48 -2.78
N GLU A 204 -6.44 -1.33 -3.23
CA GLU A 204 -5.89 -0.64 -4.39
C GLU A 204 -4.94 0.46 -3.92
N HIS A 205 -3.79 0.57 -4.59
CA HIS A 205 -2.81 1.61 -4.34
C HIS A 205 -2.31 2.20 -5.65
N VAL A 206 -2.26 3.53 -5.72
CA VAL A 206 -1.68 4.22 -6.87
C VAL A 206 -0.23 4.56 -6.58
N GLY A 207 0.63 4.26 -7.55
CA GLY A 207 2.02 4.66 -7.54
C GLY A 207 2.65 4.47 -8.91
N ILE A 208 3.97 4.62 -8.98
CA ILE A 208 4.73 4.52 -10.23
C ILE A 208 5.45 3.18 -10.27
N LEU A 209 5.14 2.35 -11.26
CA LEU A 209 5.86 1.10 -11.44
C LEU A 209 7.31 1.40 -11.85
N LYS A 210 8.27 1.09 -10.99
CA LYS A 210 9.69 1.32 -11.28
C LYS A 210 10.37 0.09 -11.86
N ASP A 211 10.24 -1.05 -11.21
CA ASP A 211 10.82 -2.31 -11.66
C ASP A 211 10.04 -3.51 -11.12
N TYR A 212 10.36 -4.70 -11.60
CA TYR A 212 9.80 -5.96 -11.16
C TYR A 212 10.81 -7.09 -11.33
N THR A 213 10.64 -8.19 -10.61
CA THR A 213 11.31 -9.49 -10.82
C THR A 213 10.26 -10.58 -10.93
N ALA A 214 10.68 -11.85 -10.92
CA ALA A 214 9.76 -12.98 -10.81
C ALA A 214 8.96 -12.91 -9.49
N ASP A 215 9.63 -12.45 -8.42
CA ASP A 215 9.12 -12.53 -7.05
C ASP A 215 8.50 -11.21 -6.58
N PHE A 216 8.98 -10.05 -7.04
CA PHE A 216 8.59 -8.74 -6.50
C PHE A 216 8.21 -7.72 -7.58
N ILE A 217 7.42 -6.72 -7.21
CA ILE A 217 7.28 -5.44 -7.94
C ILE A 217 7.68 -4.29 -7.02
N GLU A 218 8.32 -3.28 -7.60
CA GLU A 218 8.70 -2.05 -6.92
C GLU A 218 7.86 -0.88 -7.45
N VAL A 219 7.18 -0.20 -6.53
CA VAL A 219 6.29 0.91 -6.80
C VAL A 219 6.77 2.11 -6.01
N LEU A 220 7.06 3.22 -6.68
CA LEU A 220 7.43 4.47 -6.03
C LEU A 220 6.23 5.38 -5.82
N ASP A 221 6.36 6.35 -4.92
CA ASP A 221 5.42 7.48 -4.80
C ASP A 221 3.99 7.02 -4.46
N VAL A 222 3.91 6.00 -3.60
CA VAL A 222 2.65 5.42 -3.14
C VAL A 222 2.09 6.26 -2.00
N HIS A 223 0.81 6.61 -2.13
CA HIS A 223 0.06 7.27 -1.07
C HIS A 223 -0.61 6.19 -0.23
N TYR A 224 -0.08 5.96 0.97
CA TYR A 224 -0.51 4.87 1.82
C TYR A 224 -1.27 5.41 3.03
N PRO A 225 -2.56 5.06 3.22
CA PRO A 225 -3.33 5.47 4.38
C PRO A 225 -2.89 4.66 5.60
N ASN A 226 -2.05 5.24 6.45
CA ASN A 226 -1.59 4.59 7.67
C ASN A 226 -2.52 4.95 8.84
N GLN A 227 -2.95 3.95 9.60
CA GLN A 227 -3.73 4.17 10.83
C GLN A 227 -2.77 4.45 11.98
N SER A 228 -2.98 5.56 12.66
CA SER A 228 -2.20 5.96 13.82
C SER A 228 -3.16 6.29 14.95
N ALA A 229 -2.80 5.90 16.17
CA ALA A 229 -3.48 6.34 17.38
C ALA A 229 -2.49 7.22 18.14
N ILE A 230 -2.88 8.46 18.39
CA ILE A 230 -2.07 9.38 19.18
C ILE A 230 -2.62 9.36 20.59
N GLN A 231 -1.81 8.85 21.51
CA GLN A 231 -2.05 9.02 22.94
C GLN A 231 -1.33 10.27 23.38
N PHE A 232 -2.03 11.17 24.05
CA PHE A 232 -1.39 12.35 24.63
C PHE A 232 -1.85 12.56 26.07
N ARG A 233 -0.92 13.04 26.89
CA ARG A 233 -1.11 13.28 28.32
C ARG A 233 -0.52 14.65 28.66
N GLY A 234 -1.34 15.70 28.64
CA GLY A 234 -0.88 17.05 29.01
C GLY A 234 -1.62 18.18 28.30
N GLU A 235 -0.96 19.34 28.25
CA GLU A 235 -1.49 20.58 27.67
C GLU A 235 -1.14 20.73 26.19
N VAL A 236 0.05 20.34 25.76
CA VAL A 236 0.48 20.38 24.35
C VAL A 236 1.32 19.15 24.05
N ASP A 237 1.01 18.47 22.95
CA ASP A 237 1.75 17.32 22.48
C ASP A 237 1.71 17.24 20.94
N CYS A 238 2.71 16.63 20.32
CA CYS A 238 2.72 16.37 18.88
C CYS A 238 3.13 14.92 18.63
N SER A 239 2.65 14.34 17.53
CA SER A 239 3.08 13.00 17.11
C SER A 239 4.59 12.97 16.84
N GLU A 240 5.22 11.79 16.98
CA GLU A 240 6.67 11.64 16.77
C GLU A 240 7.15 12.09 15.38
N ASP A 241 6.30 11.95 14.37
CA ASP A 241 6.53 12.40 13.00
C ASP A 241 6.21 13.88 12.77
N GLY A 242 5.66 14.57 13.79
CA GLY A 242 5.28 15.97 13.75
C GLY A 242 4.12 16.28 12.81
N LEU A 243 3.38 15.26 12.36
CA LEU A 243 2.27 15.43 11.41
C LEU A 243 0.99 15.92 12.08
N ILE A 244 0.87 15.76 13.40
CA ILE A 244 -0.31 16.12 14.18
C ILE A 244 0.14 16.79 15.47
N CYS A 245 -0.42 17.95 15.78
CA CYS A 245 -0.21 18.61 17.06
C CYS A 245 -1.54 18.83 17.76
N VAL A 246 -1.53 18.69 19.08
CA VAL A 246 -2.70 18.77 19.93
C VAL A 246 -2.42 19.73 21.08
N ARG A 247 -3.36 20.62 21.36
CA ARG A 247 -3.30 21.59 22.47
C ARG A 247 -4.62 21.55 23.24
N ARG A 248 -4.55 21.44 24.55
CA ARG A 248 -5.72 21.44 25.44
C ARG A 248 -5.82 22.75 26.19
N GLU A 249 -7.01 23.36 26.15
CA GLU A 249 -7.36 24.52 26.97
C GLU A 249 -8.67 24.23 27.71
N GLY A 250 -8.57 23.93 29.00
CA GLY A 250 -9.74 23.55 29.81
C GLY A 250 -10.39 22.26 29.30
N ASP A 251 -11.62 22.37 28.84
CA ASP A 251 -12.43 21.27 28.29
C ASP A 251 -12.44 21.26 26.75
N THR A 252 -11.63 22.11 26.10
CA THR A 252 -11.48 22.14 24.64
C THR A 252 -10.12 21.59 24.23
N LEU A 253 -10.14 20.76 23.20
CA LEU A 253 -8.98 20.19 22.56
C LEU A 253 -8.84 20.75 21.14
N TYR A 254 -7.76 21.45 20.89
CA TYR A 254 -7.36 21.98 19.59
C TYR A 254 -6.44 20.97 18.90
N VAL A 255 -6.83 20.50 17.72
CA VAL A 255 -6.03 19.60 16.89
C VAL A 255 -5.60 20.37 15.65
N SER A 256 -4.29 20.47 15.39
CA SER A 256 -3.75 21.15 14.22
C SER A 256 -2.96 20.21 13.32
N ASN A 257 -3.02 20.49 12.02
CA ASN A 257 -2.28 19.77 10.99
C ASN A 257 -1.14 20.63 10.42
N PRO A 258 0.07 20.54 10.98
CA PRO A 258 1.24 21.21 10.40
C PRO A 258 1.75 20.53 9.12
N GLY A 259 1.22 19.36 8.76
CA GLY A 259 1.64 18.57 7.60
C GLY A 259 1.06 19.08 6.27
N GLU A 260 1.66 18.64 5.16
CA GLU A 260 1.22 19.02 3.81
C GLU A 260 -0.02 18.24 3.32
N SER A 261 -0.32 17.09 3.92
CA SER A 261 -1.44 16.22 3.52
C SER A 261 -2.60 16.36 4.51
N SER A 262 -3.84 16.21 4.04
CA SER A 262 -4.98 16.19 4.97
C SER A 262 -4.86 15.01 5.95
N LEU A 263 -5.50 15.14 7.10
CA LEU A 263 -5.64 14.10 8.10
C LEU A 263 -7.10 13.67 8.16
N PHE A 264 -7.34 12.40 8.45
CA PHE A 264 -8.67 11.89 8.70
C PHE A 264 -8.82 11.49 10.17
N LEU A 265 -9.50 12.32 10.95
CA LEU A 265 -9.78 12.10 12.35
C LEU A 265 -11.00 11.18 12.47
N GLN A 266 -10.78 9.97 12.98
CA GLN A 266 -11.80 8.93 13.04
C GLN A 266 -12.59 9.01 14.33
N ARG A 267 -11.88 8.96 15.46
CA ARG A 267 -12.46 8.76 16.79
C ARG A 267 -11.63 9.48 17.85
N LEU A 268 -12.30 9.91 18.91
CA LEU A 268 -11.70 10.45 20.12
C LEU A 268 -12.15 9.58 21.30
N ARG A 269 -11.20 9.01 22.03
CA ARG A 269 -11.45 8.24 23.25
C ARG A 269 -10.96 9.02 24.46
N VAL A 270 -11.83 9.20 25.45
CA VAL A 270 -11.52 9.86 26.72
C VAL A 270 -11.97 8.92 27.84
N GLY A 271 -11.02 8.23 28.46
CA GLY A 271 -11.35 7.14 29.39
C GLY A 271 -12.17 6.03 28.70
N ASP A 272 -13.41 5.83 29.15
CA ASP A 272 -14.36 4.85 28.60
C ASP A 272 -15.29 5.43 27.52
N GLU A 273 -15.33 6.76 27.37
CA GLU A 273 -16.15 7.40 26.35
C GLU A 273 -15.46 7.39 24.99
N LEU A 274 -16.16 6.91 23.96
CA LEU A 274 -15.70 6.89 22.58
C LEU A 274 -16.62 7.77 21.72
N LYS A 275 -16.08 8.84 21.16
CA LYS A 275 -16.78 9.75 20.25
C LYS A 275 -16.28 9.55 18.83
N SER A 276 -17.20 9.30 17.89
CA SER A 276 -16.87 9.35 16.46
C SER A 276 -16.71 10.80 16.01
N LEU A 277 -15.66 11.07 15.22
CA LEU A 277 -15.35 12.40 14.71
C LEU A 277 -15.70 12.53 13.22
N GLN A 278 -15.32 11.54 12.40
CA GLN A 278 -15.51 11.56 10.95
C GLN A 278 -15.15 12.90 10.31
N ALA A 279 -13.96 13.40 10.64
CA ALA A 279 -13.55 14.75 10.29
C ALA A 279 -12.28 14.74 9.44
N VAL A 280 -12.21 15.65 8.47
CA VAL A 280 -10.99 15.90 7.70
C VAL A 280 -10.36 17.22 8.15
N LEU A 281 -9.06 17.17 8.42
CA LEU A 281 -8.26 18.33 8.79
C LEU A 281 -7.23 18.60 7.69
N ASP A 282 -7.37 19.69 6.92
CA ASP A 282 -6.41 20.02 5.86
C ASP A 282 -5.14 20.66 6.42
N LYS A 283 -4.16 20.85 5.55
CA LYS A 283 -2.94 21.58 5.88
C LYS A 283 -3.27 22.94 6.51
N ASP A 284 -2.58 23.25 7.59
CA ASP A 284 -2.68 24.50 8.36
C ASP A 284 -4.07 24.75 9.00
N ASP A 285 -5.01 23.80 8.89
CA ASP A 285 -6.29 23.87 9.62
C ASP A 285 -6.08 23.53 11.11
N GLU A 286 -6.96 24.08 11.94
CA GLU A 286 -7.12 23.73 13.34
C GLU A 286 -8.58 23.32 13.60
N LEU A 287 -8.78 22.27 14.39
CA LEU A 287 -10.09 21.73 14.77
C LEU A 287 -10.30 21.83 16.26
N GLU A 288 -11.46 22.34 16.65
CA GLU A 288 -11.88 22.40 18.04
C GLU A 288 -12.74 21.18 18.38
N LEU A 289 -12.31 20.42 19.39
CA LEU A 289 -13.00 19.23 19.90
C LEU A 289 -13.34 19.43 21.37
N HIS A 290 -14.62 19.49 21.70
CA HIS A 290 -15.05 19.55 23.10
C HIS A 290 -14.92 18.18 23.76
N LEU A 291 -14.22 18.16 24.90
CA LEU A 291 -14.11 17.02 25.80
C LEU A 291 -15.36 16.92 26.67
N PRO A 292 -15.66 15.73 27.23
CA PRO A 292 -16.73 15.57 28.20
C PRO A 292 -16.55 16.47 29.43
N ASP A 293 -17.65 17.01 29.95
CA ASP A 293 -17.61 17.90 31.12
C ASP A 293 -16.91 17.23 32.31
N GLY A 294 -15.96 17.93 32.93
CA GLY A 294 -15.23 17.43 34.10
C GLY A 294 -14.10 16.44 33.78
N THR A 295 -13.68 16.34 32.51
CA THR A 295 -12.50 15.55 32.11
C THR A 295 -11.26 16.02 32.89
N PRO A 296 -10.60 15.18 33.71
CA PRO A 296 -9.42 15.58 34.47
C PRO A 296 -8.27 16.07 33.59
N ALA A 297 -7.43 17.00 34.09
CA ALA A 297 -6.27 17.51 33.34
C ALA A 297 -5.27 16.42 32.92
N GLY A 298 -5.16 15.34 33.70
CA GLY A 298 -4.32 14.18 33.40
C GLY A 298 -5.06 13.00 32.78
N ALA A 299 -6.29 13.19 32.28
CA ALA A 299 -7.03 12.13 31.60
C ALA A 299 -6.26 11.64 30.38
N GLU A 300 -6.23 10.32 30.20
CA GLU A 300 -5.67 9.72 28.99
C GLU A 300 -6.67 9.91 27.84
N ILE A 301 -6.22 10.63 26.82
CA ILE A 301 -6.98 10.89 25.61
C ILE A 301 -6.26 10.22 24.46
N GLU A 302 -7.02 9.49 23.66
CA GLU A 302 -6.53 8.84 22.46
C GLU A 302 -7.31 9.37 21.25
N LEU A 303 -6.59 9.94 20.30
CA LEU A 303 -7.13 10.40 19.03
C LEU A 303 -6.73 9.41 17.94
N GLY A 304 -7.74 8.72 17.38
CA GLY A 304 -7.57 7.84 16.24
C GLY A 304 -7.53 8.67 14.96
N VAL A 305 -6.38 8.70 14.30
CA VAL A 305 -6.14 9.48 13.08
C VAL A 305 -5.59 8.60 11.98
N LYS A 306 -6.07 8.82 10.76
CA LYS A 306 -5.43 8.29 9.57
C LYS A 306 -4.66 9.37 8.86
N VAL A 307 -3.40 9.07 8.61
CA VAL A 307 -2.46 9.94 7.93
C VAL A 307 -2.12 9.30 6.60
N ILE A 308 -2.21 10.05 5.51
CA ILE A 308 -1.60 9.61 4.26
C ILE A 308 -0.11 9.79 4.39
N ARG A 309 0.61 8.68 4.40
CA ARG A 309 2.07 8.68 4.33
C ARG A 309 2.50 8.48 2.90
N HIS A 310 3.59 9.16 2.56
CA HIS A 310 4.23 9.01 1.27
C HIS A 310 5.36 8.00 1.39
N LEU A 311 5.28 6.91 0.63
CA LEU A 311 6.26 5.84 0.70
C LEU A 311 6.59 5.27 -0.67
N ASP A 312 7.76 4.64 -0.73
CA ASP A 312 8.09 3.71 -1.79
C ASP A 312 7.88 2.29 -1.26
N TRP A 313 7.45 1.38 -2.13
CA TRP A 313 6.98 0.04 -1.76
C TRP A 313 7.59 -1.06 -2.63
N ILE A 314 8.03 -2.15 -2.01
CA ILE A 314 8.19 -3.46 -2.64
C ILE A 314 7.14 -4.45 -2.13
N VAL A 315 6.34 -5.03 -3.03
CA VAL A 315 5.42 -6.16 -2.73
C VAL A 315 5.86 -7.42 -3.46
N PRO A 316 5.61 -8.60 -2.87
CA PRO A 316 5.63 -9.85 -3.61
C PRO A 316 4.51 -9.94 -4.65
N ARG A 317 4.84 -10.47 -5.83
CA ARG A 317 3.88 -10.76 -6.91
C ARG A 317 2.89 -11.87 -6.56
N ALA A 318 3.16 -12.63 -5.51
CA ALA A 318 2.26 -13.65 -4.99
C ALA A 318 0.96 -13.04 -4.42
N HIS A 319 0.99 -11.76 -4.02
CA HIS A 319 -0.14 -11.07 -3.39
C HIS A 319 -0.46 -9.74 -4.06
N ALA A 320 0.23 -9.39 -5.15
CA ALA A 320 0.08 -8.09 -5.81
C ALA A 320 0.00 -8.19 -7.33
N ILE A 321 -0.90 -7.41 -7.93
CA ILE A 321 -1.08 -7.34 -9.38
C ILE A 321 -1.37 -5.92 -9.86
N ILE A 322 -0.88 -5.60 -11.06
CA ILE A 322 -1.14 -4.32 -11.71
C ILE A 322 -2.29 -4.50 -12.69
N ARG A 323 -3.39 -3.76 -12.48
CA ARG A 323 -4.59 -3.85 -13.34
C ARG A 323 -4.81 -2.62 -14.20
N HIS A 324 -4.48 -1.45 -13.69
CA HIS A 324 -4.86 -0.18 -14.32
C HIS A 324 -3.68 0.77 -14.48
N LYS A 325 -3.80 1.66 -15.47
CA LYS A 325 -2.95 2.83 -15.65
C LYS A 325 -3.64 4.05 -15.05
N ALA A 326 -2.91 4.87 -14.30
CA ALA A 326 -3.45 6.00 -13.52
C ALA A 326 -2.84 7.35 -13.96
N GLU A 327 -3.03 7.75 -15.22
CA GLU A 327 -2.43 8.99 -15.77
C GLU A 327 -2.97 10.29 -15.16
N ARG A 328 -4.19 10.27 -14.60
CA ARG A 328 -4.90 11.45 -14.07
C ARG A 328 -5.16 11.33 -12.57
N TYR A 329 -4.14 10.89 -11.83
CA TYR A 329 -4.21 10.77 -10.38
C TYR A 329 -3.89 12.09 -9.69
N ASP A 330 -4.70 12.44 -8.70
CA ASP A 330 -4.57 13.60 -7.85
C ASP A 330 -4.53 13.11 -6.39
N PRO A 331 -3.40 13.26 -5.68
CA PRO A 331 -3.24 12.81 -4.30
C PRO A 331 -4.29 13.31 -3.32
N ASP A 332 -4.80 14.53 -3.52
CA ASP A 332 -5.81 15.11 -2.62
C ASP A 332 -7.15 14.38 -2.75
N GLN A 333 -7.36 13.67 -3.88
CA GLN A 333 -8.54 12.82 -4.09
C GLN A 333 -8.49 11.50 -3.32
N VAL A 334 -7.37 11.17 -2.65
CA VAL A 334 -7.28 9.97 -1.79
C VAL A 334 -8.29 10.05 -0.63
N PHE A 335 -8.65 11.26 -0.20
CA PHE A 335 -9.68 11.50 0.82
C PHE A 335 -11.06 11.83 0.25
N ASP A 336 -11.16 12.22 -1.03
CA ASP A 336 -12.44 12.53 -1.69
C ASP A 336 -13.35 11.29 -1.83
N ILE A 337 -12.79 10.11 -1.58
CA ILE A 337 -13.37 8.78 -1.52
C ILE A 337 -12.66 8.07 -0.39
N GLY A 338 -13.17 7.02 0.23
CA GLY A 338 -12.23 6.09 0.85
C GLY A 338 -11.39 5.45 -0.25
N PHE A 339 -10.19 5.95 -0.60
CA PHE A 339 -9.32 5.26 -1.58
C PHE A 339 -9.00 3.83 -1.14
N VAL A 340 -9.17 3.55 0.15
CA VAL A 340 -9.89 2.40 0.71
C VAL A 340 -9.58 2.52 2.19
N LEU A 341 -10.36 3.38 2.85
CA LEU A 341 -10.63 3.16 4.24
C LEU A 341 -11.50 1.89 4.28
N HIS A 342 -10.88 0.72 4.17
CA HIS A 342 -11.24 -0.33 5.10
C HIS A 342 -10.85 0.23 6.49
N LEU A 343 -11.65 1.22 6.95
CA LEU A 343 -11.98 1.39 8.36
C LEU A 343 -12.17 -0.04 8.85
N ASP A 344 -11.39 -0.42 9.86
CA ASP A 344 -11.41 -1.73 10.49
C ASP A 344 -12.67 -2.49 10.12
N ARG A 345 -12.56 -3.66 9.46
CA ARG A 345 -13.66 -4.61 9.27
C ARG A 345 -14.24 -5.11 10.62
N ALA A 346 -14.14 -4.35 11.70
CA ALA A 346 -15.29 -4.19 12.58
C ALA A 346 -16.44 -3.69 11.69
N VAL A 347 -17.09 -4.65 11.04
CA VAL A 347 -18.29 -4.48 10.22
C VAL A 347 -19.24 -3.66 11.07
N GLY A 348 -19.22 -2.34 10.87
CA GLY A 348 -20.23 -1.47 11.41
C GLY A 348 -21.52 -2.04 10.85
N ASP A 349 -22.35 -2.56 11.74
CA ASP A 349 -23.61 -3.14 11.32
C ASP A 349 -24.45 -1.98 10.78
N GLU A 350 -24.92 -2.12 9.54
CA GLU A 350 -25.82 -1.13 8.95
C GLU A 350 -27.01 -0.91 9.89
N GLU A 351 -27.50 -2.00 10.51
CA GLU A 351 -28.57 -1.94 11.50
C GLU A 351 -28.18 -1.13 12.74
N HIS A 352 -26.92 -1.18 13.17
CA HIS A 352 -26.45 -0.42 14.33
C HIS A 352 -26.54 1.07 14.07
N TYR A 353 -26.03 1.54 12.92
CA TYR A 353 -26.09 2.96 12.57
C TYR A 353 -27.50 3.44 12.29
N VAL A 354 -28.33 2.60 11.65
CA VAL A 354 -29.74 2.92 11.43
C VAL A 354 -30.46 3.11 12.77
N ARG A 355 -30.27 2.22 13.76
CA ARG A 355 -30.87 2.38 15.09
C ARG A 355 -30.41 3.66 15.79
N LEU A 356 -29.11 3.98 15.73
CA LEU A 356 -28.59 5.23 16.30
C LEU A 356 -29.20 6.48 15.66
N LEU A 357 -29.47 6.44 14.35
CA LEU A 357 -30.10 7.54 13.61
C LEU A 357 -31.62 7.59 13.82
N GLU A 358 -32.27 6.47 14.15
CA GLU A 358 -33.66 6.44 14.59
C GLU A 358 -33.81 7.09 15.98
N GLU A 359 -32.88 6.83 16.89
CA GLU A 359 -32.83 7.44 18.23
C GLU A 359 -32.46 8.93 18.18
N ASN A 360 -31.48 9.29 17.33
CA ASN A 360 -31.03 10.66 17.15
C ASN A 360 -30.79 11.00 15.66
N PRO A 361 -31.82 11.49 14.94
CA PRO A 361 -31.69 11.85 13.53
C PRO A 361 -30.68 12.99 13.25
N ALA A 362 -30.34 13.78 14.27
CA ALA A 362 -29.40 14.90 14.15
C ALA A 362 -27.94 14.47 14.32
N ASN A 363 -27.67 13.17 14.55
CA ASN A 363 -26.31 12.64 14.65
C ASN A 363 -25.63 12.57 13.27
N ALA A 364 -25.08 13.71 12.85
CA ALA A 364 -24.47 13.89 11.55
C ALA A 364 -23.27 12.96 11.31
N ALA A 365 -22.44 12.70 12.34
CA ALA A 365 -21.30 11.81 12.24
C ALA A 365 -21.73 10.37 11.90
N CYS A 366 -22.74 9.83 12.58
CA CYS A 366 -23.30 8.52 12.26
C CYS A 366 -23.90 8.47 10.84
N ALA A 367 -24.53 9.55 10.36
CA ALA A 367 -25.01 9.62 8.99
C ALA A 367 -23.86 9.56 7.96
N VAL A 368 -22.71 10.18 8.26
CA VAL A 368 -21.51 10.06 7.43
C VAL A 368 -20.97 8.63 7.42
N GLU A 369 -20.88 7.96 8.57
CA GLU A 369 -20.41 6.56 8.67
C GLU A 369 -21.33 5.61 7.88
N LEU A 370 -22.65 5.74 8.05
CA LEU A 370 -23.62 4.95 7.31
C LEU A 370 -23.52 5.19 5.80
N GLY A 371 -23.35 6.46 5.39
CA GLY A 371 -23.11 6.82 3.99
C GLY A 371 -21.86 6.16 3.41
N GLN A 372 -20.75 6.14 4.16
CA GLN A 372 -19.51 5.47 3.76
C GLN A 372 -19.70 3.95 3.64
N LEU A 373 -20.35 3.30 4.62
CA LEU A 373 -20.61 1.86 4.61
C LEU A 373 -21.47 1.46 3.39
N LEU A 374 -22.55 2.19 3.12
CA LEU A 374 -23.43 1.94 1.98
C LEU A 374 -22.70 2.17 0.65
N PHE A 375 -21.84 3.18 0.58
CA PHE A 375 -21.03 3.43 -0.61
C PHE A 375 -20.08 2.26 -0.89
N GLN A 376 -19.41 1.72 0.14
CA GLN A 376 -18.52 0.56 0.01
C GLN A 376 -19.26 -0.69 -0.49
N ARG A 377 -20.53 -0.87 -0.11
CA ARG A 377 -21.41 -1.94 -0.61
C ARG A 377 -21.95 -1.70 -2.02
N GLY A 378 -21.61 -0.57 -2.64
CA GLY A 378 -22.07 -0.19 -3.98
C GLY A 378 -23.44 0.50 -4.02
N ALA A 379 -24.08 0.76 -2.87
CA ALA A 379 -25.37 1.45 -2.76
C ALA A 379 -25.20 2.99 -2.88
N VAL A 380 -24.66 3.44 -4.01
CA VAL A 380 -24.21 4.82 -4.23
C VAL A 380 -25.31 5.86 -4.03
N ASP A 381 -26.53 5.60 -4.51
CA ASP A 381 -27.64 6.56 -4.40
C ASP A 381 -28.13 6.71 -2.95
N VAL A 382 -28.06 5.64 -2.17
CA VAL A 382 -28.43 5.67 -0.75
C VAL A 382 -27.35 6.40 0.05
N ALA A 383 -26.08 6.13 -0.23
CA ALA A 383 -24.96 6.83 0.39
C ALA A 383 -25.03 8.34 0.18
N GLU A 384 -25.35 8.80 -1.04
CA GLU A 384 -25.49 10.22 -1.36
C GLU A 384 -26.55 10.91 -0.48
N ARG A 385 -27.70 10.25 -0.27
CA ARG A 385 -28.76 10.78 0.59
C ARG A 385 -28.30 10.95 2.03
N TRP A 386 -27.53 10.00 2.56
CA TRP A 386 -26.98 10.09 3.90
C TRP A 386 -25.92 11.19 4.06
N PHE A 387 -25.06 11.38 3.06
CA PHE A 387 -24.14 12.53 3.07
C PHE A 387 -24.90 13.87 3.00
N GLN A 388 -25.96 13.97 2.19
CA GLN A 388 -26.82 15.16 2.17
C GLN A 388 -27.54 15.37 3.50
N HIS A 389 -28.00 14.30 4.15
CA HIS A 389 -28.61 14.33 5.48
C HIS A 389 -27.63 14.84 6.53
N ALA A 390 -26.40 14.33 6.55
CA ALA A 390 -25.34 14.83 7.45
C ALA A 390 -25.09 16.33 7.25
N LEU A 391 -25.11 16.81 6.00
CA LEU A 391 -24.94 18.22 5.68
C LEU A 391 -26.13 19.13 6.06
N GLN A 392 -27.27 18.58 6.48
CA GLN A 392 -28.34 19.38 7.11
C GLN A 392 -28.01 19.73 8.56
N TYR A 393 -27.14 18.93 9.19
CA TYR A 393 -26.70 19.06 10.58
C TYR A 393 -25.18 19.37 10.63
N ARG A 394 -24.69 20.24 9.74
CA ARG A 394 -23.26 20.60 9.63
C ARG A 394 -22.64 21.05 10.95
N ASP A 395 -23.40 21.79 11.75
CA ASP A 395 -22.95 22.29 13.06
C ASP A 395 -22.67 21.16 14.07
N ASN A 396 -23.17 19.95 13.80
CA ASN A 396 -22.91 18.75 14.61
C ASN A 396 -21.73 17.92 14.09
N LEU A 397 -21.12 18.30 12.95
CA LEU A 397 -19.90 17.67 12.42
C LEU A 397 -18.70 18.47 12.89
N ALA A 398 -17.66 17.79 13.38
CA ALA A 398 -16.48 18.47 13.88
C ALA A 398 -15.81 19.32 12.78
N ASP A 399 -15.73 18.81 11.54
CA ASP A 399 -15.14 19.52 10.40
C ASP A 399 -16.11 20.44 9.64
N GLY A 400 -17.28 20.76 10.22
CA GLY A 400 -18.31 21.57 9.56
C GLY A 400 -18.91 20.93 8.30
N GLY A 401 -18.70 19.63 8.08
CA GLY A 401 -19.18 18.89 6.92
C GLY A 401 -18.19 18.80 5.75
N LYS A 402 -16.93 19.23 5.92
CA LYS A 402 -15.90 19.17 4.88
C LYS A 402 -15.77 17.76 4.28
N LEU A 403 -15.73 16.71 5.10
CA LEU A 403 -15.68 15.33 4.62
C LEU A 403 -16.91 14.97 3.79
N ALA A 404 -18.11 15.24 4.27
CA ALA A 404 -19.35 14.90 3.57
C ALA A 404 -19.47 15.64 2.21
N GLU A 405 -18.99 16.89 2.13
CA GLU A 405 -18.91 17.62 0.86
C GLU A 405 -17.94 16.99 -0.13
N ARG A 406 -16.75 16.58 0.33
CA ARG A 406 -15.76 15.87 -0.51
C ARG A 406 -16.34 14.58 -1.07
N GLN A 407 -17.01 13.78 -0.23
CA GLN A 407 -17.69 12.56 -0.66
C GLN A 407 -18.74 12.84 -1.75
N LEU A 408 -19.61 13.83 -1.54
CA LEU A 408 -20.60 14.23 -2.54
C LEU A 408 -19.98 14.73 -3.85
N ALA A 409 -18.93 15.55 -3.76
CA ALA A 409 -18.23 16.08 -4.93
C ALA A 409 -17.65 14.95 -5.77
N TYR A 410 -17.08 13.93 -5.14
CA TYR A 410 -16.65 12.75 -5.86
C TYR A 410 -17.81 12.00 -6.51
N LEU A 411 -18.91 11.71 -5.79
CA LEU A 411 -20.04 10.98 -6.35
C LEU A 411 -20.55 11.65 -7.64
N ARG A 412 -20.62 12.98 -7.63
CA ARG A 412 -20.97 13.80 -8.79
C ARG A 412 -19.96 13.62 -9.94
N ARG A 413 -18.65 13.67 -9.67
CA ARG A 413 -17.60 13.42 -10.68
C ARG A 413 -17.71 12.02 -11.29
N LYS A 414 -17.89 10.98 -10.47
CA LYS A 414 -18.03 9.58 -10.94
C LYS A 414 -19.27 9.38 -11.81
N ARG A 415 -20.40 10.02 -11.46
CA ARG A 415 -21.61 10.00 -12.30
C ARG A 415 -21.42 10.77 -13.61
N ALA A 416 -20.75 11.92 -13.58
CA ALA A 416 -20.44 12.71 -14.77
C ALA A 416 -19.54 11.93 -15.75
N ALA A 417 -18.54 11.21 -15.24
CA ALA A 417 -17.66 10.36 -16.05
C ALA A 417 -18.37 9.14 -16.66
N ARG A 418 -19.48 8.66 -16.06
CA ARG A 418 -20.29 7.54 -16.56
C ARG A 418 -21.33 7.93 -17.61
N ARG A 419 -21.65 9.23 -17.76
CA ARG A 419 -22.50 9.69 -18.87
C ARG A 419 -21.62 9.82 -20.11
N PRO A 420 -21.80 9.00 -21.17
CA PRO A 420 -21.13 9.27 -22.43
C PRO A 420 -21.57 10.66 -22.91
N ALA A 421 -20.62 11.44 -23.42
CA ALA A 421 -20.93 12.68 -24.11
C ALA A 421 -21.95 12.36 -25.21
N ALA A 422 -23.14 12.96 -25.10
CA ALA A 422 -24.23 12.78 -26.06
C ALA A 422 -23.88 13.37 -27.42
#